data_AF-A0A432EGL9-F1
#
_entry.id   AF-A0A432EGL9-F1
#
_cell.length_a   1.000
_cell.length_b   1.000
_cell.length_c   1.000
_cell.angle_alpha   90.00
_cell.angle_beta   90.00
_cell.angle_gamma   90.00
#
_symmetry.space_group_name_H-M   'P 1'
#
loop_
_entity.id
_entity.type
_entity.pdbx_description
1 polymer ?
#
loop_
_entity_poly.entity_id
_entity_poly.type
_entity_poly.pdbx_seq_one_letter_code
_entity_poly.pdbx_strand_id
1 'polypeptide(L)'
;MKFFEDIRFSEKLAQSNTPVILFSETLKSIREWLAEAYADNMPSAQLVKAYTHLMDELITRAWRYHFPELTDELTIAAVGGYGREELHYGSDIDLLILFERKPQDATREQLEIFIRFLWDIHLEVGHSVRSVRECVREARKDVSVITNLMEARFLDGSAMLFESMMEQTSPVKIWPPEKFFEAKLEEQKARHRRYDDTPYKLEPNIKESPGGLRDLHMILWLSRRLTGAADLKQLVSQNILRLEE
;
A
#
# COMPACT_ATOMS: atom_id res chain seq x y z
N MET A 1 -11.60 -1.14 19.99
CA MET A 1 -11.69 -2.42 19.25
C MET A 1 -10.44 -3.20 19.62
N LYS A 2 -10.56 -4.18 20.51
CA LYS A 2 -9.46 -4.56 21.43
C LYS A 2 -8.50 -5.63 20.89
N PHE A 3 -8.06 -5.56 19.64
CA PHE A 3 -7.01 -6.47 19.14
C PHE A 3 -5.64 -6.12 19.74
N PHE A 4 -5.40 -4.82 19.90
CA PHE A 4 -4.11 -4.29 20.35
C PHE A 4 -4.23 -3.36 21.58
N GLU A 5 -5.46 -3.06 22.04
CA GLU A 5 -5.74 -2.09 23.12
C GLU A 5 -5.43 -2.59 24.53
N ASP A 6 -4.99 -3.83 24.71
CA ASP A 6 -4.53 -4.27 26.01
C ASP A 6 -3.01 -4.32 26.05
N ILE A 7 -2.46 -3.72 27.11
CA ILE A 7 -1.13 -3.93 27.70
C ILE A 7 -0.62 -5.38 27.48
N ARG A 8 -1.55 -6.35 27.45
CA ARG A 8 -1.41 -7.76 27.07
C ARG A 8 -0.69 -8.07 25.74
N PHE A 9 -0.87 -7.35 24.62
CA PHE A 9 -0.18 -7.76 23.37
C PHE A 9 1.32 -7.47 23.45
N SER A 10 1.69 -6.26 23.84
CA SER A 10 3.10 -5.87 24.00
C SER A 10 3.79 -6.66 25.11
N GLU A 11 3.10 -6.93 26.23
CA GLU A 11 3.61 -7.80 27.29
C GLU A 11 3.77 -9.25 26.82
N LYS A 12 2.77 -9.81 26.13
CA LYS A 12 2.87 -11.16 25.55
C LYS A 12 4.00 -11.23 24.53
N LEU A 13 4.18 -10.21 23.70
CA LEU A 13 5.26 -10.17 22.73
C LEU A 13 6.63 -10.14 23.43
N ALA A 14 6.78 -9.33 24.48
CA ALA A 14 8.01 -9.26 25.28
C ALA A 14 8.33 -10.56 26.03
N GLN A 15 7.30 -11.35 26.37
CA GLN A 15 7.43 -12.62 27.10
C GLN A 15 7.40 -13.86 26.19
N SER A 16 7.12 -13.70 24.90
CA SER A 16 6.90 -14.82 23.99
C SER A 16 8.22 -15.35 23.42
N ASN A 17 8.43 -16.65 23.57
CA ASN A 17 9.49 -17.37 22.85
C ASN A 17 9.09 -17.73 21.41
N THR A 18 7.84 -17.46 21.02
CA THR A 18 7.27 -17.77 19.69
C THR A 18 6.41 -16.61 19.14
N PRO A 19 7.01 -15.46 18.80
CA PRO A 19 6.28 -14.29 18.27
C PRO A 19 5.40 -14.61 17.05
N VAL A 20 5.85 -15.52 16.17
CA VAL A 20 5.09 -15.95 14.98
C VAL A 20 3.68 -16.45 15.36
N ILE A 21 3.56 -17.21 16.45
CA ILE A 21 2.25 -17.76 16.89
C ILE A 21 1.33 -16.62 17.32
N LEU A 22 1.84 -15.70 18.15
CA LEU A 22 1.06 -14.56 18.64
C LEU A 22 0.52 -13.69 17.49
N PHE A 23 1.37 -13.37 16.51
CA PHE A 23 0.96 -12.59 15.34
C PHE A 23 0.00 -13.37 14.43
N SER A 24 0.22 -14.67 14.21
CA SER A 24 -0.67 -15.52 13.42
C SER A 24 -2.06 -15.63 14.04
N GLU A 25 -2.14 -15.85 15.36
CA GLU A 25 -3.42 -15.90 16.08
C GLU A 25 -4.15 -14.56 16.01
N THR A 26 -3.41 -13.45 16.14
CA THR A 26 -3.98 -12.11 16.05
C THR A 26 -4.53 -11.83 14.65
N LEU A 27 -3.79 -12.17 13.59
CA LEU A 27 -4.25 -12.06 12.22
C LEU A 27 -5.51 -12.91 11.97
N LYS A 28 -5.53 -14.13 12.51
CA LYS A 28 -6.70 -15.01 12.43
C LYS A 28 -7.92 -14.35 13.10
N SER A 29 -7.78 -13.83 14.31
CA SER A 29 -8.88 -13.14 15.00
C SER A 29 -9.35 -11.87 14.28
N ILE A 30 -8.43 -11.11 13.65
CA ILE A 30 -8.80 -9.97 12.80
C ILE A 30 -9.66 -10.43 11.62
N ARG A 31 -9.27 -11.52 10.94
CA ARG A 31 -9.99 -12.08 9.79
C ARG A 31 -11.36 -12.66 10.18
N GLU A 32 -11.46 -13.33 11.32
CA GLU A 32 -12.72 -13.82 11.88
C GLU A 32 -13.68 -12.66 12.17
N TRP A 33 -13.17 -11.62 12.85
CA TRP A 33 -13.97 -10.42 13.12
C TRP A 33 -14.44 -9.70 11.85
N LEU A 34 -13.61 -9.63 10.80
CA LEU A 34 -14.02 -9.06 9.51
C LEU A 34 -15.19 -9.82 8.89
N ALA A 35 -15.16 -11.15 8.97
CA ALA A 35 -16.24 -12.00 8.46
C ALA A 35 -17.54 -11.81 9.26
N GLU A 36 -17.44 -11.71 10.59
CA GLU A 36 -18.58 -11.40 11.47
C GLU A 36 -19.16 -10.01 11.19
N ALA A 37 -18.31 -8.99 11.13
CA ALA A 37 -18.73 -7.62 10.84
C ALA A 37 -19.38 -7.48 9.46
N TYR A 38 -18.90 -8.24 8.47
CA TYR A 38 -19.55 -8.33 7.15
C TYR A 38 -20.91 -9.02 7.24
N ALA A 39 -21.03 -10.14 7.96
CA ALA A 39 -22.30 -10.83 8.18
C ALA A 39 -23.34 -9.96 8.91
N ASP A 40 -22.87 -9.08 9.80
CA ASP A 40 -23.67 -8.09 10.51
C ASP A 40 -24.02 -6.84 9.67
N ASN A 41 -23.75 -6.88 8.36
CA ASN A 41 -24.04 -5.82 7.39
C ASN A 41 -23.30 -4.49 7.66
N MET A 42 -22.09 -4.55 8.24
CA MET A 42 -21.23 -3.36 8.29
C MET A 42 -20.94 -2.88 6.86
N PRO A 43 -21.07 -1.57 6.57
CA PRO A 43 -20.79 -1.05 5.24
C PRO A 43 -19.37 -1.40 4.76
N SER A 44 -19.22 -1.87 3.52
CA SER A 44 -17.92 -2.30 2.97
C SER A 44 -16.83 -1.23 3.08
N ALA A 45 -17.18 0.04 2.90
CA ALA A 45 -16.24 1.16 3.07
C ALA A 45 -15.70 1.28 4.51
N GLN A 46 -16.51 0.93 5.52
CA GLN A 46 -16.06 0.90 6.92
C GLN A 46 -15.21 -0.35 7.19
N LEU A 47 -15.59 -1.52 6.64
CA LEU A 47 -14.81 -2.76 6.76
C LEU A 47 -13.40 -2.62 6.19
N VAL A 48 -13.27 -2.08 4.97
CA VAL A 48 -11.98 -1.88 4.29
C VAL A 48 -11.07 -0.96 5.10
N LYS A 49 -11.61 0.13 5.65
CA LYS A 49 -10.86 1.05 6.52
C LYS A 49 -10.45 0.40 7.84
N ALA A 50 -11.38 -0.32 8.49
CA ALA A 50 -11.09 -1.03 9.72
C ALA A 50 -10.01 -2.10 9.51
N TYR A 51 -10.08 -2.86 8.41
CA TYR A 51 -9.07 -3.85 8.09
C TYR A 51 -7.71 -3.22 7.84
N THR A 52 -7.65 -2.17 7.02
CA THR A 52 -6.41 -1.42 6.76
C THR A 52 -5.78 -0.97 8.08
N HIS A 53 -6.56 -0.38 8.98
CA HIS A 53 -6.05 0.10 10.26
C HIS A 53 -5.51 -1.04 11.15
N LEU A 54 -6.20 -2.18 11.22
CA LEU A 54 -5.70 -3.34 11.98
C LEU A 54 -4.42 -3.92 11.37
N MET A 55 -4.31 -3.91 10.04
CA MET A 55 -3.11 -4.33 9.33
C MET A 55 -1.95 -3.37 9.55
N ASP A 56 -2.19 -2.05 9.56
CA ASP A 56 -1.17 -1.05 9.92
C ASP A 56 -0.61 -1.33 11.32
N GLU A 57 -1.50 -1.57 12.28
CA GLU A 57 -1.14 -1.88 13.67
C GLU A 57 -0.36 -3.20 13.80
N LEU A 58 -0.73 -4.24 13.04
CA LEU A 58 -0.03 -5.52 13.00
C LEU A 58 1.38 -5.37 12.38
N ILE A 59 1.46 -4.74 11.20
CA ILE A 59 2.72 -4.56 10.46
C ILE A 59 3.67 -3.65 11.24
N THR A 60 3.19 -2.56 11.83
CA THR A 60 4.01 -1.63 12.61
C THR A 60 4.58 -2.31 13.86
N ARG A 61 3.80 -3.19 14.53
CA ARG A 61 4.33 -3.97 15.67
C ARG A 61 5.35 -5.01 15.24
N ALA A 62 5.12 -5.70 14.12
CA ALA A 62 6.10 -6.62 13.56
C ALA A 62 7.39 -5.88 13.19
N TRP A 63 7.26 -4.71 12.56
CA TRP A 63 8.39 -3.86 12.21
C TRP A 63 9.22 -3.47 13.43
N ARG A 64 8.58 -2.91 14.48
CA ARG A 64 9.26 -2.53 15.73
C ARG A 64 9.86 -3.70 16.49
N TYR A 65 9.26 -4.89 16.41
CA TYR A 65 9.81 -6.10 16.99
C TYR A 65 11.15 -6.48 16.33
N HIS A 66 11.24 -6.34 15.00
CA HIS A 66 12.45 -6.64 14.24
C HIS A 66 13.47 -5.50 14.22
N PHE A 67 13.04 -4.26 14.39
CA PHE A 67 13.88 -3.05 14.33
C PHE A 67 13.65 -2.12 15.54
N PRO A 68 13.98 -2.55 16.77
CA PRO A 68 13.72 -1.76 17.97
C PRO A 68 14.57 -0.48 18.08
N GLU A 69 15.75 -0.46 17.45
CA GLU A 69 16.75 0.63 17.57
C GLU A 69 17.00 1.41 16.26
N LEU A 70 16.43 0.98 15.12
CA LEU A 70 16.79 1.45 13.78
C LEU A 70 15.71 2.33 13.12
N THR A 71 14.95 3.10 13.90
CA THR A 71 13.83 3.88 13.36
C THR A 71 14.24 5.03 12.45
N ASP A 72 15.46 5.57 12.59
CA ASP A 72 15.84 6.81 11.88
C ASP A 72 16.54 6.57 10.53
N GLU A 73 17.05 5.35 10.28
CA GLU A 73 17.76 4.99 9.04
C GLU A 73 16.87 4.26 8.01
N LEU A 74 15.73 3.74 8.47
CA LEU A 74 14.79 2.95 7.68
C LEU A 74 13.38 3.54 7.76
N THR A 75 12.61 3.36 6.69
CA THR A 75 11.17 3.65 6.68
C THR A 75 10.45 2.41 6.16
N ILE A 76 9.30 2.07 6.74
CA ILE A 76 8.33 1.17 6.13
C ILE A 76 7.09 1.96 5.72
N ALA A 77 6.64 1.76 4.49
CA ALA A 77 5.47 2.40 3.93
C ALA A 77 4.58 1.37 3.23
N ALA A 78 3.27 1.55 3.31
CA ALA A 78 2.30 0.85 2.48
C ALA A 78 2.30 1.48 1.09
N VAL A 79 2.14 0.68 0.03
CA VAL A 79 2.00 1.17 -1.35
C VAL A 79 0.81 0.49 -2.05
N GLY A 80 0.47 0.91 -3.26
CA GLY A 80 -0.59 0.28 -4.03
C GLY A 80 -1.97 0.39 -3.38
N GLY A 81 -2.74 -0.70 -3.38
CA GLY A 81 -4.07 -0.75 -2.75
C GLY A 81 -4.01 -0.56 -1.23
N TYR A 82 -2.96 -1.09 -0.60
CA TYR A 82 -2.76 -0.94 0.84
C TYR A 82 -2.41 0.51 1.22
N GLY A 83 -1.57 1.17 0.40
CA GLY A 83 -1.25 2.59 0.56
C GLY A 83 -2.46 3.52 0.44
N ARG A 84 -3.41 3.18 -0.45
CA ARG A 84 -4.68 3.91 -0.61
C ARG A 84 -5.74 3.63 0.45
N GLU A 85 -5.46 2.78 1.45
CA GLU A 85 -6.45 2.31 2.43
C GLU A 85 -7.63 1.55 1.79
N GLU A 86 -7.37 0.87 0.66
CA GLU A 86 -8.34 0.06 -0.08
C GLU A 86 -8.05 -1.45 0.08
N LEU A 87 -7.62 -1.87 1.27
CA LEU A 87 -7.24 -3.25 1.54
C LEU A 87 -8.48 -4.15 1.71
N HIS A 88 -8.66 -5.12 0.81
CA HIS A 88 -9.71 -6.12 0.92
C HIS A 88 -9.18 -7.41 1.56
N TYR A 89 -10.08 -8.26 2.05
CA TYR A 89 -9.76 -9.49 2.80
C TYR A 89 -8.69 -10.38 2.14
N GLY A 90 -8.77 -10.57 0.82
CA GLY A 90 -7.82 -11.36 0.03
C GLY A 90 -6.80 -10.53 -0.75
N SER A 91 -6.54 -9.28 -0.35
CA SER A 91 -5.51 -8.45 -0.96
C SER A 91 -4.13 -8.75 -0.37
N ASP A 92 -3.14 -8.78 -1.26
CA ASP A 92 -1.72 -8.76 -0.90
C ASP A 92 -1.37 -7.50 -0.09
N ILE A 93 -0.38 -7.63 0.79
CA ILE A 93 0.20 -6.52 1.55
C ILE A 93 1.43 -6.01 0.79
N ASP A 94 1.28 -4.86 0.14
CA ASP A 94 2.36 -4.24 -0.61
C ASP A 94 3.16 -3.24 0.25
N LEU A 95 4.45 -3.49 0.43
CA LEU A 95 5.35 -2.72 1.27
C LEU A 95 6.52 -2.09 0.50
N LEU A 96 6.86 -0.86 0.85
CA LEU A 96 8.11 -0.21 0.47
C LEU A 96 8.95 0.00 1.73
N ILE A 97 10.15 -0.56 1.71
CA ILE A 97 11.15 -0.32 2.75
C ILE A 97 12.21 0.60 2.18
N LEU A 98 12.35 1.79 2.77
CA LEU A 98 13.37 2.77 2.41
C LEU A 98 14.58 2.64 3.32
N PHE A 99 15.75 2.89 2.77
CA PHE A 99 16.99 3.07 3.54
C PHE A 99 17.72 4.34 3.10
N GLU A 100 18.30 5.08 4.06
CA GLU A 100 19.08 6.27 3.76
C GLU A 100 20.42 5.89 3.10
N ARG A 101 21.12 4.93 3.72
CA ARG A 101 22.40 4.38 3.25
C ARG A 101 22.24 2.90 2.99
N LYS A 102 23.03 2.37 2.06
CA LYS A 102 22.99 0.94 1.74
C LYS A 102 23.09 0.12 3.05
N PRO A 103 22.12 -0.75 3.35
CA PRO A 103 22.11 -1.49 4.60
C PRO A 103 23.39 -2.32 4.73
N GLN A 104 23.95 -2.37 5.94
CA GLN A 104 25.01 -3.31 6.27
C GLN A 104 24.45 -4.75 6.25
N ASP A 105 25.33 -5.74 6.22
CA ASP A 105 24.93 -7.15 6.12
C ASP A 105 23.98 -7.56 7.26
N ALA A 106 24.21 -7.08 8.49
CA ALA A 106 23.31 -7.34 9.62
C ALA A 106 21.90 -6.76 9.42
N THR A 107 21.78 -5.52 8.95
CA THR A 107 20.49 -4.89 8.66
C THR A 107 19.78 -5.60 7.51
N ARG A 108 20.54 -6.03 6.49
CA ARG A 108 19.99 -6.80 5.37
C ARG A 108 19.45 -8.16 5.83
N GLU A 109 20.22 -8.89 6.63
CA GLU A 109 19.78 -10.16 7.21
C GLU A 109 18.52 -9.96 8.07
N GLN A 110 18.47 -8.90 8.87
CA GLN A 110 17.29 -8.56 9.66
C GLN A 110 16.06 -8.23 8.79
N LEU A 111 16.25 -7.57 7.65
CA LEU A 111 15.17 -7.32 6.67
C LEU A 111 14.67 -8.63 6.06
N GLU A 112 15.56 -9.55 5.69
CA GLU A 112 15.19 -10.87 5.18
C GLU A 112 14.43 -11.69 6.24
N ILE A 113 14.85 -11.62 7.51
CA ILE A 113 14.15 -12.23 8.64
C ILE A 113 12.75 -11.61 8.82
N PHE A 114 12.64 -10.27 8.76
CA PHE A 114 11.35 -9.58 8.88
C PHE A 114 10.38 -9.98 7.75
N ILE A 115 10.84 -10.03 6.50
CA ILE A 115 9.99 -10.45 5.38
C ILE A 115 9.55 -11.91 5.55
N ARG A 116 10.47 -12.80 5.92
CA ARG A 116 10.13 -14.20 6.21
C ARG A 116 9.12 -14.31 7.34
N PHE A 117 9.28 -13.51 8.39
CA PHE A 117 8.34 -13.45 9.50
C PHE A 117 6.92 -13.10 9.03
N LEU A 118 6.76 -12.13 8.12
CA LEU A 118 5.44 -11.79 7.57
C LEU A 118 4.81 -12.96 6.79
N TRP A 119 5.61 -13.73 6.05
CA TRP A 119 5.12 -14.95 5.39
C TRP A 119 4.78 -16.05 6.39
N ASP A 120 5.58 -16.24 7.43
CA ASP A 120 5.34 -17.24 8.48
C ASP A 120 4.03 -16.96 9.25
N ILE A 121 3.60 -15.70 9.33
CA ILE A 121 2.30 -15.32 9.89
C ILE A 121 1.15 -15.35 8.86
N HIS A 122 1.38 -15.92 7.68
CA HIS A 122 0.38 -16.15 6.63
C HIS A 122 -0.11 -14.87 5.92
N LEU A 123 0.75 -13.87 5.81
CA LEU A 123 0.53 -12.74 4.91
C LEU A 123 1.18 -12.99 3.55
N GLU A 124 0.44 -12.68 2.48
CA GLU A 124 1.00 -12.56 1.14
C GLU A 124 1.58 -11.15 1.01
N VAL A 125 2.91 -11.06 0.90
CA VAL A 125 3.63 -9.77 0.94
C VAL A 125 4.38 -9.51 -0.36
N GLY A 126 3.93 -8.51 -1.10
CA GLY A 126 4.72 -7.83 -2.12
C GLY A 126 5.62 -6.80 -1.45
N HIS A 127 6.92 -6.78 -1.75
CA HIS A 127 7.80 -5.78 -1.13
C HIS A 127 8.91 -5.29 -2.07
N SER A 128 9.41 -4.10 -1.77
CA SER A 128 10.65 -3.59 -2.36
C SER A 128 11.50 -2.89 -1.32
N VAL A 129 12.82 -3.08 -1.38
CA VAL A 129 13.80 -2.46 -0.48
C VAL A 129 14.70 -1.55 -1.32
N ARG A 130 14.62 -0.23 -1.12
CA ARG A 130 15.26 0.75 -2.01
C ARG A 130 15.70 2.01 -1.28
N SER A 131 16.78 2.63 -1.72
CA SER A 131 17.04 4.04 -1.36
C SER A 131 16.15 5.00 -2.16
N VAL A 132 16.04 6.25 -1.70
CA VAL A 132 15.36 7.32 -2.45
C VAL A 132 15.89 7.47 -3.87
N ARG A 133 17.22 7.36 -4.05
CA ARG A 133 17.86 7.44 -5.38
C ARG A 133 17.42 6.31 -6.30
N GLU A 134 17.23 5.13 -5.76
CA GLU A 134 16.76 3.97 -6.51
C GLU A 134 15.28 4.08 -6.85
N CYS A 135 14.45 4.58 -5.92
CA CYS A 135 13.06 4.92 -6.20
C CYS A 135 12.96 5.90 -7.38
N VAL A 136 13.73 7.00 -7.37
CA VAL A 136 13.75 7.96 -8.49
C VAL A 136 14.22 7.30 -9.78
N ARG A 137 15.29 6.50 -9.73
CA ARG A 137 15.86 5.86 -10.92
C ARG A 137 14.88 4.88 -11.57
N GLU A 138 14.22 4.02 -10.79
CA GLU A 138 13.26 3.07 -11.32
C GLU A 138 11.95 3.75 -11.72
N ALA A 139 11.48 4.73 -10.93
CA ALA A 139 10.32 5.53 -11.27
C ALA A 139 10.49 6.24 -12.62
N ARG A 140 11.65 6.81 -12.94
CA ARG A 140 11.89 7.47 -14.25
C ARG A 140 11.74 6.55 -15.45
N LYS A 141 11.92 5.24 -15.28
CA LYS A 141 11.88 4.26 -16.36
C LYS A 141 10.48 3.67 -16.57
N ASP A 142 9.65 3.66 -15.53
CA ASP A 142 8.40 2.93 -15.52
C ASP A 142 7.28 3.73 -14.85
N VAL A 143 6.22 4.01 -15.63
CA VAL A 143 5.03 4.71 -15.16
C VAL A 143 4.31 3.94 -14.04
N SER A 144 4.39 2.61 -14.02
CA SER A 144 3.82 1.76 -12.97
C SER A 144 4.51 1.97 -11.63
N VAL A 145 5.85 2.11 -11.64
CA VAL A 145 6.63 2.35 -10.41
C VAL A 145 6.27 3.70 -9.80
N ILE A 146 6.23 4.77 -10.61
CA ILE A 146 5.86 6.09 -10.07
C ILE A 146 4.40 6.13 -9.61
N THR A 147 3.50 5.37 -10.25
CA THR A 147 2.10 5.25 -9.80
C THR A 147 2.05 4.62 -8.42
N ASN A 148 2.77 3.51 -8.21
CA ASN A 148 2.83 2.82 -6.93
C ASN A 148 3.44 3.71 -5.81
N LEU A 149 4.51 4.44 -6.12
CA LEU A 149 5.15 5.37 -5.16
C LEU A 149 4.26 6.56 -4.82
N MET A 150 3.48 7.07 -5.78
CA MET A 150 2.53 8.15 -5.54
C MET A 150 1.43 7.72 -4.56
N GLU A 151 1.11 6.43 -4.49
CA GLU A 151 0.15 5.84 -3.56
C GLU A 151 0.75 5.48 -2.21
N ALA A 152 2.03 5.79 -1.98
CA ALA A 152 2.68 5.43 -0.74
C ALA A 152 2.07 6.16 0.46
N ARG A 153 1.95 5.43 1.57
CA ARG A 153 1.52 5.94 2.88
C ARG A 153 2.51 5.48 3.93
N PHE A 154 3.03 6.44 4.69
CA PHE A 154 3.96 6.17 5.79
C PHE A 154 3.30 5.26 6.84
N LEU A 155 4.02 4.22 7.28
CA LEU A 155 3.61 3.38 8.40
C LEU A 155 4.48 3.63 9.63
N ASP A 156 5.82 3.49 9.49
CA ASP A 156 6.74 3.67 10.61
C ASP A 156 8.19 3.94 10.17
N GLY A 157 9.03 4.35 11.13
CA GLY A 157 10.44 4.68 10.92
C GLY A 157 10.68 6.15 10.55
N SER A 158 11.63 6.40 9.65
CA SER A 158 12.12 7.74 9.36
C SER A 158 11.14 8.52 8.48
N ALA A 159 10.38 9.43 9.08
CA ALA A 159 9.47 10.31 8.35
C ALA A 159 10.22 11.21 7.35
N MET A 160 11.42 11.69 7.72
CA MET A 160 12.25 12.50 6.83
C MET A 160 12.64 11.75 5.56
N LEU A 161 12.97 10.46 5.67
CA LEU A 161 13.32 9.64 4.51
C LEU A 161 12.10 9.41 3.60
N PHE A 162 10.92 9.21 4.19
CA PHE A 162 9.66 9.12 3.45
C PHE A 162 9.33 10.42 2.71
N GLU A 163 9.40 11.56 3.40
CA GLU A 163 9.14 12.88 2.82
C GLU A 163 10.13 13.19 1.68
N SER A 164 11.41 12.86 1.87
CA SER A 164 12.43 12.96 0.82
C SER A 164 12.07 12.11 -0.41
N MET A 165 11.58 10.88 -0.21
CA MET A 165 11.12 10.03 -1.32
C MET A 165 9.94 10.68 -2.06
N MET A 166 8.94 11.17 -1.35
CA MET A 166 7.77 11.85 -1.94
C MET A 166 8.18 13.12 -2.70
N GLU A 167 9.07 13.92 -2.13
CA GLU A 167 9.56 15.15 -2.75
C GLU A 167 10.37 14.86 -4.02
N GLN A 168 11.28 13.87 -3.96
CA GLN A 168 12.14 13.50 -5.09
C GLN A 168 11.39 12.83 -6.24
N THR A 169 10.23 12.22 -5.95
CA THR A 169 9.36 11.58 -6.95
C THR A 169 8.17 12.46 -7.39
N SER A 170 8.10 13.69 -6.89
CA SER A 170 7.06 14.66 -7.23
C SER A 170 6.96 14.97 -8.74
N PRO A 171 5.78 15.41 -9.23
CA PRO A 171 5.57 15.79 -10.64
C PRO A 171 6.50 16.90 -11.13
N VAL A 172 7.04 17.73 -10.22
CA VAL A 172 8.01 18.79 -10.54
C VAL A 172 9.36 18.21 -10.97
N LYS A 173 9.76 17.06 -10.42
CA LYS A 173 11.10 16.47 -10.66
C LYS A 173 11.10 15.35 -11.68
N ILE A 174 10.07 14.51 -11.68
CA ILE A 174 9.92 13.37 -12.60
C ILE A 174 8.47 13.24 -13.03
N TRP A 175 8.21 12.70 -14.23
CA TRP A 175 6.85 12.50 -14.74
C TRP A 175 5.96 13.74 -14.57
N PRO A 176 6.26 14.84 -15.29
CA PRO A 176 5.37 15.99 -15.34
C PRO A 176 3.99 15.54 -15.86
N PRO A 177 2.91 16.24 -15.50
CA PRO A 177 1.55 15.72 -15.70
C PRO A 177 1.23 15.30 -17.13
N GLU A 178 1.68 16.05 -18.14
CA GLU A 178 1.48 15.73 -19.56
C GLU A 178 2.10 14.37 -19.93
N LYS A 179 3.37 14.14 -19.58
CA LYS A 179 4.06 12.87 -19.86
C LYS A 179 3.46 11.70 -19.09
N PHE A 180 3.03 11.95 -17.84
CA PHE A 180 2.36 10.93 -17.03
C PHE A 180 1.01 10.54 -17.65
N PHE A 181 0.25 11.53 -18.13
CA PHE A 181 -1.02 11.31 -18.82
C PHE A 181 -0.86 10.47 -20.08
N GLU A 182 0.07 10.84 -20.97
CA GLU A 182 0.36 10.09 -22.20
C GLU A 182 0.71 8.62 -21.89
N ALA A 183 1.62 8.40 -20.94
CA ALA A 183 2.02 7.05 -20.56
C ALA A 183 0.87 6.23 -19.95
N LYS A 184 0.02 6.84 -19.11
CA LYS A 184 -1.15 6.16 -18.53
C LYS A 184 -2.25 5.87 -19.53
N LEU A 185 -2.44 6.75 -20.51
CA LEU A 185 -3.38 6.50 -21.59
C LEU A 185 -2.95 5.29 -22.45
N GLU A 186 -1.66 5.14 -22.74
CA GLU A 186 -1.16 3.97 -23.44
C GLU A 186 -1.27 2.68 -22.61
N GLU A 187 -0.99 2.74 -21.30
CA GLU A 187 -1.21 1.62 -20.37
C GLU A 187 -2.69 1.18 -20.34
N GLN A 188 -3.62 2.14 -20.29
CA GLN A 188 -5.06 1.89 -20.33
C GLN A 188 -5.48 1.23 -21.65
N LYS A 189 -5.09 1.80 -22.80
CA LYS A 189 -5.41 1.21 -24.12
C LYS A 189 -4.87 -0.22 -24.24
N ALA A 190 -3.64 -0.46 -23.79
CA ALA A 190 -3.05 -1.79 -23.81
C ALA A 190 -3.78 -2.78 -22.89
N ARG A 191 -4.23 -2.33 -21.71
CA ARG A 191 -5.09 -3.13 -20.83
C ARG A 191 -6.44 -3.40 -21.50
N HIS A 192 -7.17 -2.41 -21.97
CA HIS A 192 -8.48 -2.60 -22.60
C HIS A 192 -8.41 -3.60 -23.76
N ARG A 193 -7.42 -3.51 -24.66
CA ARG A 193 -7.21 -4.51 -25.73
C ARG A 193 -7.11 -5.94 -25.22
N ARG A 194 -6.35 -6.19 -24.15
CA ARG A 194 -6.26 -7.53 -23.53
C ARG A 194 -7.60 -8.03 -23.00
N TYR A 195 -8.51 -7.13 -22.64
CA TYR A 195 -9.81 -7.48 -22.08
C TYR A 195 -10.98 -7.40 -23.08
N ASP A 196 -10.82 -6.74 -24.23
CA ASP A 196 -11.86 -6.59 -25.26
C ASP A 196 -11.75 -7.64 -26.39
N ASP A 197 -10.58 -8.23 -26.62
CA ASP A 197 -10.31 -9.12 -27.78
C ASP A 197 -10.81 -10.57 -27.65
N THR A 198 -11.72 -10.89 -26.72
CA THR A 198 -12.25 -12.26 -26.56
C THR A 198 -13.78 -12.33 -26.67
N PRO A 199 -14.35 -12.89 -27.75
CA PRO A 199 -15.80 -13.04 -27.92
C PRO A 199 -16.45 -14.04 -26.94
N TYR A 200 -15.68 -14.63 -26.03
CA TYR A 200 -16.10 -15.62 -25.04
C TYR A 200 -16.19 -15.07 -23.60
N LYS A 201 -16.18 -13.75 -23.41
CA LYS A 201 -16.35 -13.16 -22.07
C LYS A 201 -17.81 -13.13 -21.66
N LEU A 202 -18.21 -14.17 -20.92
CA LEU A 202 -19.53 -14.27 -20.29
C LEU A 202 -19.75 -13.18 -19.23
N GLU A 203 -18.68 -12.72 -18.55
CA GLU A 203 -18.75 -11.67 -17.52
C GLU A 203 -17.51 -10.74 -17.57
N PRO A 204 -17.69 -9.41 -17.34
CA PRO A 204 -16.58 -8.47 -17.32
C PRO A 204 -15.75 -8.60 -16.05
N ASN A 205 -14.44 -8.33 -16.15
CA ASN A 205 -13.59 -8.26 -14.97
C ASN A 205 -13.79 -6.91 -14.28
N ILE A 206 -14.34 -6.91 -13.06
CA ILE A 206 -14.65 -5.69 -12.30
C ILE A 206 -13.45 -4.77 -12.07
N LYS A 207 -12.22 -5.29 -12.13
CA LYS A 207 -11.00 -4.54 -11.90
C LYS A 207 -10.40 -4.01 -13.20
N GLU A 208 -10.25 -4.87 -14.20
CA GLU A 208 -9.38 -4.62 -15.36
C GLU A 208 -10.13 -4.39 -16.68
N SER A 209 -11.42 -4.74 -16.79
CA SER A 209 -12.21 -4.44 -18.00
C SER A 209 -12.47 -2.93 -18.16
N PRO A 210 -12.82 -2.44 -19.36
CA PRO A 210 -13.26 -1.07 -19.55
C PRO A 210 -14.43 -0.70 -18.63
N GLY A 211 -14.35 0.45 -17.98
CA GLY A 211 -15.30 0.91 -16.96
C GLY A 211 -15.09 0.27 -15.57
N GLY A 212 -14.08 -0.58 -15.40
CA GLY A 212 -13.75 -1.21 -14.12
C GLY A 212 -12.99 -0.31 -13.15
N LEU A 213 -12.66 -0.85 -11.98
CA LEU A 213 -11.97 -0.12 -10.90
C LEU A 213 -10.67 0.54 -11.35
N ARG A 214 -9.91 -0.08 -12.27
CA ARG A 214 -8.65 0.49 -12.76
C ARG A 214 -8.85 1.78 -13.56
N ASP A 215 -9.99 1.96 -14.22
CA ASP A 215 -10.32 3.22 -14.91
C ASP A 215 -10.61 4.33 -13.90
N LEU A 216 -11.28 4.02 -12.79
CA LEU A 216 -11.47 4.96 -11.68
C LEU A 216 -10.14 5.33 -11.02
N HIS A 217 -9.27 4.35 -10.79
CA HIS A 217 -7.92 4.60 -10.27
C HIS A 217 -7.11 5.50 -11.21
N MET A 218 -7.23 5.33 -12.52
CA MET A 218 -6.57 6.21 -13.49
C MET A 218 -7.03 7.67 -13.32
N ILE A 219 -8.32 7.93 -13.16
CA ILE A 219 -8.84 9.29 -12.91
C ILE A 219 -8.20 9.86 -11.63
N LEU A 220 -8.19 9.09 -10.55
CA LEU A 220 -7.56 9.50 -9.28
C LEU A 220 -6.07 9.77 -9.42
N TRP A 221 -5.33 8.94 -10.16
CA TRP A 221 -3.90 9.10 -10.37
C TRP A 221 -3.56 10.36 -11.16
N LEU A 222 -4.29 10.58 -12.26
CA LEU A 222 -4.11 11.78 -13.07
C LEU A 222 -4.41 13.03 -12.27
N SER A 223 -5.50 13.00 -11.52
CA SER A 223 -5.94 14.08 -10.63
C SER A 223 -4.89 14.41 -9.57
N ARG A 224 -4.40 13.39 -8.86
CA ARG A 224 -3.33 13.56 -7.87
C ARG A 224 -2.06 14.11 -8.48
N ARG A 225 -1.70 13.68 -9.70
CA ARG A 225 -0.50 14.17 -10.39
C ARG A 225 -0.66 15.61 -10.89
N LEU A 226 -1.86 16.00 -11.32
CA LEU A 226 -2.17 17.32 -11.87
C LEU A 226 -2.33 18.39 -10.78
N THR A 227 -3.11 18.09 -9.73
CA THR A 227 -3.53 19.09 -8.75
C THR A 227 -3.17 18.76 -7.31
N GLY A 228 -2.59 17.59 -7.07
CA GLY A 228 -2.36 17.08 -5.72
C GLY A 228 -3.61 16.55 -5.03
N ALA A 229 -4.76 16.51 -5.71
CA ALA A 229 -6.00 16.00 -5.14
C ALA A 229 -5.87 14.51 -4.78
N ALA A 230 -6.17 14.15 -3.53
CA ALA A 230 -6.05 12.79 -3.02
C ALA A 230 -7.34 11.97 -3.17
N ASP A 231 -8.49 12.61 -3.39
CA ASP A 231 -9.80 11.96 -3.49
C ASP A 231 -10.75 12.66 -4.49
N LEU A 232 -11.85 12.00 -4.85
CA LEU A 232 -12.87 12.53 -5.78
C LEU A 232 -13.55 13.80 -5.24
N LYS A 233 -13.71 13.96 -3.91
CA LYS A 233 -14.36 15.14 -3.34
C LYS A 233 -13.53 16.39 -3.56
N GLN A 234 -12.21 16.26 -3.50
CA GLN A 234 -11.27 17.33 -3.84
C GLN A 234 -11.35 17.70 -5.33
N LEU A 235 -11.65 16.74 -6.21
CA LEU A 235 -11.85 17.05 -7.63
C LEU A 235 -13.13 17.84 -7.88
N VAL A 236 -14.20 17.49 -7.17
CA VAL A 236 -15.45 18.26 -7.21
C VAL A 236 -15.22 19.67 -6.66
N SER A 237 -14.50 19.82 -5.54
CA SER A 237 -14.21 21.15 -4.97
C SER A 237 -13.28 22.00 -5.86
N GLN A 238 -12.46 21.37 -6.70
CA GLN A 238 -11.59 22.02 -7.68
C GLN A 238 -12.28 22.29 -9.03
N ASN A 239 -13.57 21.95 -9.19
CA ASN A 239 -14.33 22.04 -10.45
C ASN A 239 -13.73 21.21 -11.60
N ILE A 240 -13.02 20.12 -11.28
CA ILE A 240 -12.52 19.17 -12.28
C ILE A 240 -13.59 18.13 -12.61
N LEU A 241 -14.37 17.72 -11.61
CA LEU A 241 -15.56 16.88 -11.76
C LEU A 241 -16.80 17.64 -11.30
N ARG A 242 -17.95 17.33 -11.90
CA ARG A 242 -19.26 17.76 -11.39
C ARG A 242 -19.69 16.82 -10.26
N LEU A 243 -20.56 17.31 -9.37
CA LEU A 243 -21.11 16.48 -8.28
C LEU A 243 -21.93 15.28 -8.80
N GLU A 244 -22.46 15.39 -10.02
CA GLU A 244 -23.26 14.34 -10.68
C GLU A 244 -22.40 13.24 -11.31
N GLU A 245 -21.09 13.47 -11.44
CA GLU A 245 -20.07 12.55 -11.99
C GLU A 245 -19.34 11.81 -10.87
#